data_AF-V6LNV5-F1
#
_entry.id   AF-V6LNV5-F1
#
_cell.length_a   1.000
_cell.length_b   1.000
_cell.length_c   1.000
_cell.angle_alpha   90.00
_cell.angle_beta   90.00
_cell.angle_gamma   90.00
#
_symmetry.space_group_name_H-M   'P 1'
#
loop_
_entity.id
_entity.type
_entity.pdbx_description
1 polymer ?
#
loop_
_entity_poly.entity_id
_entity_poly.type
_entity_poly.pdbx_seq_one_letter_code
_entity_poly.pdbx_strand_id
1 'polypeptide(L)' 'MDTQTISYLNTAVAEQLSNALAEAICRKPADAIEFIGNYLIEVSKEVEK' A
#
# COMPACT_ATOMS: atom_id res chain seq x y z
N MET A 1 7.74 18.25 7.15
CA MET A 1 7.60 17.66 5.80
C MET A 1 7.12 18.75 4.88
N ASP A 2 7.72 18.88 3.70
CA ASP A 2 7.28 19.89 2.74
C ASP A 2 6.04 19.39 1.97
N THR A 3 5.24 20.32 1.45
CA THR A 3 3.98 19.99 0.76
C THR A 3 4.21 19.13 -0.49
N GLN A 4 5.38 19.24 -1.13
CA GLN A 4 5.69 18.45 -2.33
C GLN A 4 5.91 16.99 -1.97
N THR A 5 6.61 16.69 -0.87
CA THR A 5 6.78 15.32 -0.38
C THR A 5 5.42 14.68 -0.06
N ILE A 6 4.52 15.41 0.61
CA ILE A 6 3.18 14.90 0.93
C ILE A 6 2.37 14.63 -0.35
N SER A 7 2.42 15.55 -1.31
CA SER A 7 1.72 15.41 -2.59
C SER A 7 2.23 14.20 -3.40
N TYR A 8 3.56 14.04 -3.45
CA TYR A 8 4.19 12.90 -4.11
C TYR A 8 3.76 11.58 -3.47
N LEU A 9 3.85 11.47 -2.14
CA LEU A 9 3.45 10.25 -1.42
C LEU A 9 1.95 9.96 -1.58
N ASN A 10 1.10 10.99 -1.54
CA ASN A 10 -0.33 10.82 -1.77
C ASN A 10 -0.64 10.30 -3.17
N THR A 11 0.08 10.78 -4.18
CA THR A 11 -0.13 10.36 -5.58
C THR A 11 0.46 8.98 -5.85
N ALA A 12 1.65 8.70 -5.31
CA ALA A 12 2.41 7.51 -5.66
C ALA A 12 1.94 6.26 -4.89
N VAL A 13 1.58 6.38 -3.61
CA VAL A 13 1.41 5.19 -2.74
C VAL A 13 0.14 5.18 -1.89
N ALA A 14 -0.58 6.29 -1.73
CA ALA A 14 -1.68 6.35 -0.76
C ALA A 14 -2.85 5.42 -1.10
N GLU A 15 -3.21 5.29 -2.38
CA GLU A 15 -4.29 4.40 -2.80
C GLU A 15 -3.95 2.93 -2.52
N GLN A 16 -2.78 2.49 -2.97
CA GLN A 16 -2.30 1.11 -2.82
C GLN A 16 -2.15 0.73 -1.34
N LEU A 17 -1.61 1.65 -0.53
CA LEU A 17 -1.46 1.45 0.91
C LEU A 17 -2.82 1.39 1.61
N SER A 18 -3.77 2.23 1.21
CA SER A 18 -5.14 2.21 1.78
C SER A 18 -5.85 0.89 1.47
N ASN A 19 -5.70 0.37 0.25
CA ASN A 19 -6.27 -0.92 -0.14
C ASN A 19 -5.61 -2.09 0.62
N ALA A 20 -4.28 -2.07 0.75
CA ALA A 20 -3.55 -3.08 1.50
C ALA A 20 -3.97 -3.12 2.98
N LEU A 21 -4.15 -1.94 3.59
CA LEU A 21 -4.64 -1.80 4.97
C LEU A 21 -6.08 -2.33 5.12
N ALA A 22 -6.96 -1.99 4.18
CA ALA A 22 -8.34 -2.48 4.20
C ALA A 22 -8.38 -4.02 4.13
N GLU A 23 -7.58 -4.63 3.25
CA GLU A 23 -7.47 -6.09 3.17
C GLU A 23 -6.86 -6.72 4.43
N ALA A 24 -5.84 -6.10 5.02
CA ALA A 24 -5.27 -6.57 6.28
C ALA A 24 -6.30 -6.55 7.42
N ILE A 25 -7.13 -5.51 7.53
CA ILE A 25 -8.20 -5.42 8.53
C ILE A 25 -9.25 -6.52 8.31
N CYS A 26 -9.64 -6.77 7.06
CA CYS A 26 -10.62 -7.78 6.70
C CYS A 26 -10.14 -9.21 6.98
N ARG A 27 -8.90 -9.53 6.57
CA ARG A 27 -8.36 -10.89 6.68
C ARG A 27 -7.75 -11.21 8.03
N LYS A 28 -7.37 -10.19 8.81
CA LYS A 28 -6.71 -10.32 10.12
C LYS A 28 -5.53 -11.29 10.06
N PRO A 29 -4.54 -11.04 9.18
CA PRO A 29 -3.37 -11.90 9.07
C PRO A 29 -2.61 -11.95 10.41
N ALA A 30 -1.94 -13.06 10.68
CA ALA A 30 -1.12 -13.21 11.88
C ALA A 30 0.05 -12.20 11.91
N ASP A 31 0.59 -11.89 10.73
CA ASP A 31 1.55 -10.81 10.52
C ASP A 31 1.01 -9.80 9.50
N ALA A 32 0.56 -8.65 10.00
CA ALA A 32 0.01 -7.59 9.16
C ALA A 32 1.08 -6.84 8.36
N ILE A 33 2.31 -6.76 8.86
CA ILE A 33 3.39 -6.05 8.17
C ILE A 33 3.83 -6.86 6.95
N GLU A 34 4.07 -8.16 7.14
CA GLU A 34 4.41 -9.08 6.05
C GLU A 34 3.31 -9.12 5.00
N PHE A 35 2.04 -9.20 5.43
CA PHE A 35 0.90 -9.20 4.52
C PHE A 35 0.83 -7.93 3.65
N ILE A 36 0.91 -6.75 4.27
CA ILE A 36 0.85 -5.47 3.55
C ILE A 36 2.03 -5.34 2.59
N GLY A 37 3.24 -5.73 3.01
CA GLY A 37 4.43 -5.70 2.15
C GLY A 37 4.25 -6.56 0.90
N ASN A 38 3.79 -7.81 1.07
CA ASN A 38 3.52 -8.72 -0.05
C ASN A 38 2.40 -8.19 -0.96
N TYR A 39 1.33 -7.65 -0.40
CA TYR A 39 0.23 -7.05 -1.16
C TYR A 39 0.73 -5.92 -2.08
N LEU A 40 1.55 -5.01 -1.55
CA LEU A 40 2.08 -3.88 -2.32
C LEU A 40 3.01 -4.34 -3.46
N ILE A 41 3.81 -5.39 -3.23
CA ILE A 41 4.67 -5.99 -4.26
C ILE A 41 3.84 -6.61 -5.40
N GLU A 42 2.73 -7.29 -5.08
CA GLU A 42 1.88 -7.87 -6.11
C GLU A 42 1.17 -6.78 -6.91
N VAL A 43 0.61 -5.76 -6.26
CA VAL A 43 -0.05 -4.65 -6.95
C VAL A 43 0.92 -3.86 -7.84
N SER A 44 2.19 -3.67 -7.42
CA SER A 44 3.17 -2.97 -8.26
C SER A 44 3.45 -3.70 -9.58
N LYS A 45 3.43 -5.04 -9.58
CA LYS A 45 3.61 -5.85 -10.80
C LYS A 45 2.45 -5.71 -11.79
N GLU A 46 1.25 -5.40 -11.31
CA GLU A 46 0.07 -5.18 -12.15
C GLU A 46 0.08 -3.82 -12.84
N VAL A 47 0.69 -2.81 -12.19
CA VAL A 47 0.79 -1.44 -12.73
C VAL A 47 1.88 -1.30 -13.80
N GLU A 48 2.92 -2.14 -13.76
CA GLU A 48 4.02 -2.13 -14.75
C GLU A 48 3.72 -2.90 -16.07
N LYS A 49 2.51 -3.42 -16.25
CA LYS A 49 2.05 -4.09 -17.48
C LYS A 49 1.30 -3.15 -18.43
#